data_AF-A0A7C3TVF5-F1
#
_entry.id   AF-A0A7C3TVF5-F1
#
_cell.length_a   1.000
_cell.length_b   1.000
_cell.length_c   1.000
_cell.angle_alpha   90.00
_cell.angle_beta   90.00
_cell.angle_gamma   90.00
#
_symmetry.space_group_name_H-M   'P 1'
#
loop_
_entity.id
_entity.type
_entity.pdbx_description
1 polymer ?
#
loop_
_entity_poly.entity_id
_entity_poly.type
_entity_poly.pdbx_seq_one_letter_code
_entity_poly.pdbx_strand_id
1 'polypeptide(L)' 'MWLIDGKGRLNENGKVVEIIDNISEHMGGSGLPPELMKKHGANVLLCKGLGPRALNLCKQLEIDVYVCQAKTVKEN' A
#
# COMPACT_ATOMS: atom_id res chain seq x y z
N MET A 1 -16.09 19.05 -17.38
CA MET A 1 -15.36 17.87 -17.93
C MET A 1 -13.88 18.20 -17.89
N TRP A 2 -13.15 17.76 -16.87
CA TRP A 2 -11.69 17.77 -16.88
C TRP A 2 -11.27 16.31 -16.74
N LEU A 3 -11.02 15.70 -17.89
CA LEU A 3 -10.37 14.41 -17.96
C LEU A 3 -9.02 14.57 -17.30
N ILE A 4 -8.74 13.69 -16.35
CA ILE A 4 -7.35 13.45 -16.08
C ILE A 4 -7.04 11.97 -15.99
N ASP A 5 -6.43 11.56 -17.09
CA ASP A 5 -5.59 10.39 -17.27
C ASP A 5 -4.68 10.16 -16.05
N GLY A 6 -4.87 9.02 -15.37
CA GLY A 6 -3.91 8.40 -14.44
C GLY A 6 -3.51 9.14 -13.14
N LYS A 7 -4.28 10.11 -12.66
CA LYS A 7 -3.78 11.13 -11.71
C LYS A 7 -3.65 10.74 -10.23
N GLY A 8 -2.41 10.84 -9.73
CA GLY A 8 -2.14 11.21 -8.34
C GLY A 8 -2.90 12.49 -7.96
N ARG A 9 -3.57 12.46 -6.80
CA ARG A 9 -4.36 13.54 -6.24
C ARG A 9 -3.50 14.35 -5.27
N LEU A 10 -3.75 15.64 -5.11
CA LEU A 10 -3.10 16.39 -4.03
C LEU A 10 -3.95 16.28 -2.76
N ASN A 11 -3.32 16.09 -1.61
CA ASN A 11 -3.97 16.28 -0.33
C ASN A 11 -4.03 17.78 0.05
N GLU A 12 -4.63 18.10 1.18
CA GLU A 12 -4.78 19.48 1.71
C GLU A 12 -3.44 20.22 1.90
N ASN A 13 -2.32 19.51 1.98
CA ASN A 13 -0.98 20.06 2.14
C ASN A 13 -0.19 20.11 0.81
N GLY A 14 -0.84 19.84 -0.33
CA GLY A 14 -0.20 19.85 -1.64
C GLY A 14 0.71 18.63 -1.90
N LYS A 15 0.62 17.57 -1.09
CA LYS A 15 1.36 16.32 -1.33
C LYS A 15 0.58 15.40 -2.26
N VAL A 16 1.27 14.77 -3.21
CA VAL A 16 0.69 13.76 -4.10
C VAL A 16 0.30 12.51 -3.30
N VAL A 17 -0.90 12.02 -3.57
CA VAL A 17 -1.51 10.81 -3.04
C VAL A 17 -2.02 10.01 -4.21
N GLU A 18 -1.59 8.76 -4.31
CA GLU A 18 -2.04 7.83 -5.32
C GLU A 18 -2.98 6.81 -4.69
N ILE A 19 -4.06 6.50 -5.40
CA ILE A 19 -4.95 5.41 -5.05
C ILE A 19 -4.67 4.31 -6.05
N ILE A 20 -4.19 3.17 -5.55
CA ILE A 20 -3.78 2.03 -6.35
C ILE A 20 -4.75 0.90 -6.07
N ASP A 21 -5.39 0.39 -7.12
CA ASP A 21 -6.27 -0.77 -7.00
C ASP A 21 -5.44 -2.02 -6.68
N ASN A 22 -5.90 -2.79 -5.69
CA ASN A 22 -5.26 -4.05 -5.37
C ASN A 22 -5.65 -5.12 -6.40
N ILE A 23 -4.75 -5.38 -7.35
CA ILE A 23 -4.89 -6.42 -8.38
C ILE A 23 -4.12 -7.71 -8.04
N SER A 24 -3.59 -7.81 -6.82
CA SER A 24 -2.74 -8.92 -6.38
C SER A 24 -3.53 -10.14 -5.89
N GLU A 25 -2.87 -11.31 -5.88
CA GLU A 25 -3.45 -12.55 -5.39
C GLU A 25 -3.26 -12.71 -3.87
N HIS A 26 -4.36 -12.92 -3.14
CA HIS A 26 -4.34 -12.98 -1.67
C HIS A 26 -3.87 -14.32 -1.09
N MET A 27 -4.01 -15.43 -1.82
CA MET A 27 -3.86 -16.79 -1.28
C MET A 27 -2.54 -17.49 -1.65
N GLY A 28 -1.53 -16.71 -2.08
CA GLY A 28 -0.30 -17.25 -2.69
C GLY A 28 -0.43 -17.32 -4.21
N GLY A 29 0.70 -17.48 -4.90
CA GLY A 29 0.77 -17.36 -6.36
C GLY A 29 1.80 -16.31 -6.77
N SER A 30 1.60 -15.70 -7.94
CA SER A 30 2.47 -14.63 -8.46
C SER A 30 1.80 -13.27 -8.38
N GLY A 31 2.55 -12.20 -8.16
CA GLY A 31 1.97 -10.86 -8.05
C GLY A 31 1.27 -10.69 -6.72
N LEU A 32 2.01 -10.90 -5.64
CA LEU A 32 1.51 -10.82 -4.26
C LEU A 32 1.38 -9.36 -3.79
N PRO A 33 0.53 -9.07 -2.80
CA PRO A 33 0.33 -7.69 -2.33
C PRO A 33 1.62 -6.96 -1.96
N PRO A 34 2.59 -7.57 -1.23
CA PRO A 34 3.88 -6.92 -0.93
C PRO A 34 4.70 -6.55 -2.18
N GLU A 35 4.64 -7.36 -3.23
CA GLU A 35 5.35 -7.11 -4.50
C GLU A 35 4.72 -5.95 -5.26
N LEU A 36 3.37 -5.90 -5.29
CA LEU A 36 2.64 -4.79 -5.89
C LEU A 36 2.98 -3.48 -5.16
N MET A 37 2.94 -3.47 -3.82
CA MET A 37 3.30 -2.30 -3.03
C MET A 37 4.75 -1.85 -3.29
N LYS A 38 5.71 -2.78 -3.32
CA LYS A 38 7.12 -2.45 -3.59
C LYS A 38 7.31 -1.87 -4.99
N LYS A 39 6.61 -2.42 -5.99
CA LYS A 39 6.62 -1.91 -7.37
C LYS A 39 6.15 -0.45 -7.46
N HIS A 40 5.24 -0.04 -6.58
CA HIS A 40 4.77 1.34 -6.45
C HIS A 40 5.60 2.19 -5.46
N GLY A 41 6.77 1.70 -5.03
CA GLY A 41 7.72 2.46 -4.21
C GLY A 41 7.36 2.54 -2.72
N ALA A 42 6.44 1.70 -2.23
CA ALA A 42 6.13 1.65 -0.81
C ALA A 42 7.30 1.05 -0.02
N ASN A 43 7.72 1.76 1.04
CA ASN A 43 8.73 1.29 2.01
C ASN A 43 8.12 1.05 3.40
N VAL A 44 6.87 1.47 3.62
CA VAL A 44 6.15 1.32 4.88
C VAL A 44 4.74 0.82 4.60
N LEU A 45 4.26 -0.14 5.39
CA LEU A 45 2.90 -0.64 5.38
C LEU A 45 2.23 -0.37 6.73
N LEU A 46 1.13 0.37 6.70
CA LEU A 46 0.20 0.51 7.83
C LEU A 46 -0.96 -0.47 7.64
N CYS A 47 -1.25 -1.31 8.63
CA CYS A 47 -2.33 -2.29 8.53
C CYS A 47 -2.97 -2.60 9.88
N LYS A 48 -4.15 -3.26 9.88
CA LYS A 48 -4.79 -3.77 11.12
C LYS A 48 -4.26 -5.14 11.53
N GLY A 49 -3.65 -5.86 10.61
CA GLY A 49 -3.10 -7.19 10.82
C GLY A 49 -2.51 -7.73 9.52
N LEU A 50 -1.55 -8.64 9.66
CA LEU A 50 -0.83 -9.24 8.54
C LEU A 50 -0.49 -10.69 8.88
N GLY A 51 -0.76 -11.60 7.95
CA GLY A 51 -0.38 -13.01 8.11
C GLY A 51 1.14 -13.20 8.07
N PRO A 52 1.68 -14.27 8.69
CA PRO A 52 3.11 -14.48 8.85
C PRO A 52 3.88 -14.58 7.52
N ARG A 53 3.26 -15.16 6.47
CA ARG A 53 3.87 -15.25 5.14
C ARG A 53 4.07 -13.87 4.49
N ALA A 54 3.05 -13.02 4.57
CA ALA A 54 3.12 -11.67 4.03
C ALA A 54 4.09 -10.80 4.81
N LEU A 55 4.15 -10.95 6.14
CA LEU A 55 5.14 -10.26 6.98
C LEU A 55 6.58 -10.61 6.60
N ASN A 56 6.86 -11.90 6.39
CA ASN A 56 8.19 -12.35 5.96
C ASN A 56 8.56 -11.77 4.58
N LEU A 57 7.61 -11.73 3.64
CA LEU A 57 7.85 -11.15 2.32
C LEU A 57 8.06 -9.63 2.39
N CYS A 58 7.28 -8.90 3.19
CA CYS A 58 7.51 -7.47 3.44
C CYS A 58 8.93 -7.23 3.97
N LYS A 59 9.40 -8.05 4.92
CA LYS A 59 10.75 -7.96 5.46
C LYS A 59 11.83 -8.19 4.40
N GLN A 60 11.64 -9.16 3.50
CA GLN A 60 12.56 -9.42 2.38
C GLN A 60 12.58 -8.28 1.36
N LEU A 61 11.45 -7.58 1.17
CA LEU A 61 11.30 -6.45 0.27
C LEU A 61 11.64 -5.10 0.92
N GLU A 62 12.16 -5.09 2.15
CA GLU A 62 12.48 -3.88 2.90
C GLU A 62 11.26 -2.95 3.03
N ILE A 63 10.11 -3.53 3.38
CA ILE A 63 8.89 -2.83 3.75
C ILE A 63 8.69 -2.96 5.25
N ASP A 64 8.80 -1.84 5.97
CA ASP A 64 8.53 -1.79 7.41
C ASP A 64 7.02 -1.89 7.66
N VAL A 65 6.63 -2.80 8.56
CA VAL A 65 5.22 -3.06 8.85
C VAL A 65 4.86 -2.53 10.23
N TYR A 66 3.83 -1.68 10.29
CA TYR A 66 3.25 -1.19 11.53
C TYR A 66 1.78 -1.61 11.63
N VAL A 67 1.41 -2.14 12.78
CA VAL A 67 0.03 -2.50 13.09
C VAL A 67 -0.60 -1.36 13.88
N CYS A 68 -1.67 -0.76 13.35
CA CYS A 68 -2.33 0.39 13.94
C CYS A 68 -3.85 0.20 14.03
N GLN A 69 -4.47 0.86 15.00
CA GLN A 69 -5.92 0.90 15.18
C GLN A 69 -6.47 2.26 14.75
N ALA A 70 -6.47 2.54 13.44
CA ALA A 70 -7.14 3.71 12.87
C ALA A 70 -8.47 3.36 12.20
N LYS A 71 -9.37 4.34 12.17
CA LYS A 71 -10.64 4.30 11.43
C LYS A 71 -10.46 4.80 10.01
N THR A 72 -9.56 5.76 9.77
CA THR A 72 -9.29 6.32 8.43
C THR A 72 -7.79 6.32 8.10
N VAL A 73 -7.47 6.40 6.79
CA VAL A 73 -6.08 6.45 6.30
C VAL A 73 -5.30 7.66 6.85
N LYS A 74 -5.98 8.77 7.17
CA LYS A 74 -5.35 10.03 7.63
C LYS A 74 -4.98 10.04 9.13
N GLU A 75 -5.54 9.14 9.94
CA GLU A 75 -5.48 9.24 11.40
C GLU A 75 -4.14 8.83 12.07
N ASN A 76 -3.14 8.37 11.31
CA ASN A 76 -1.77 8.11 11.82
C ASN A 76 -0.75 8.93 11.02
#